data_AF-A0A7Y2C6K9-F1
#
_entry.id   AF-A0A7Y2C6K9-F1
#
_cell.length_a   1.000
_cell.length_b   1.000
_cell.length_c   1.000
_cell.angle_alpha   90.00
_cell.angle_beta   90.00
_cell.angle_gamma   90.00
#
_symmetry.space_group_name_H-M   'P 1'
#
loop_
_entity.id
_entity.type
_entity.pdbx_description
1 polymer ?
#
loop_
_entity_poly.entity_id
_entity_poly.type
_entity_poly.pdbx_seq_one_letter_code
_entity_poly.pdbx_strand_id
1 'polypeptide(L)'
;MIHTLNQQLPDFQRRLGIVPFLGCASNPFSTPMEVSVQRLHNKRHAGARFSQNQAITNVGIYAAWYKELRRGRENEPRLTIPSVPLIGSRRAFDILCRLPGVFVDPSLHKIMESDDFQLDALQWAFEIAEGVTEYGAAGVHVMNFGMPPDLIGEFLNQIRSRADYARARSNS
;
A
#
# COMPACT_ATOMS: atom_id res chain seq x y z
N MET A 1 19.26 -12.67 5.70
CA MET A 1 17.79 -12.89 5.76
C MET A 1 17.55 -14.39 5.80
N ILE A 2 16.59 -14.91 6.58
CA ILE A 2 16.42 -16.37 6.80
C ILE A 2 16.35 -17.17 5.50
N HIS A 3 15.73 -16.64 4.44
CA HIS A 3 15.69 -17.30 3.13
C HIS A 3 17.06 -17.43 2.47
N THR A 4 17.91 -16.42 2.58
CA THR A 4 19.29 -16.47 2.06
C THR A 4 20.12 -17.51 2.81
N LEU A 5 19.90 -17.66 4.12
CA LEU A 5 20.53 -18.70 4.93
C LEU A 5 20.01 -20.10 4.53
N ASN A 6 18.70 -20.23 4.31
CA ASN A 6 18.12 -21.49 3.85
C ASN A 6 18.65 -21.90 2.47
N GLN A 7 18.86 -20.95 1.55
CA GLN A 7 19.44 -21.20 0.23
C GLN A 7 20.89 -21.74 0.27
N GLN A 8 21.61 -21.53 1.39
CA GLN A 8 22.96 -22.06 1.60
C GLN A 8 22.96 -23.51 2.10
N LEU A 9 21.81 -24.09 2.44
CA LEU A 9 21.72 -25.49 2.84
C LEU A 9 21.75 -26.41 1.60
N PRO A 10 22.62 -27.45 1.57
CA PRO A 10 22.85 -28.30 0.38
C PRO A 10 21.60 -28.93 -0.22
N ASP A 11 20.56 -29.16 0.59
CA ASP A 11 19.32 -29.83 0.19
C ASP A 11 18.06 -28.98 0.45
N PHE A 12 18.15 -27.65 0.52
CA PHE A 12 17.03 -26.83 1.02
C PHE A 12 15.71 -27.05 0.25
N GLN A 13 15.77 -27.22 -1.07
CA GLN A 13 14.59 -27.49 -1.92
C GLN A 13 14.02 -28.90 -1.69
N ARG A 14 14.88 -29.87 -1.36
CA ARG A 14 14.46 -31.25 -1.03
C ARG A 14 13.94 -31.38 0.40
N ARG A 15 14.55 -30.66 1.35
CA ARG A 15 14.20 -30.71 2.79
C ARG A 15 12.97 -29.88 3.15
N LEU A 16 12.74 -28.75 2.48
CA LEU A 16 11.65 -27.82 2.82
C LEU A 16 10.45 -27.91 1.87
N GLY A 17 10.57 -28.62 0.74
CA GLY A 17 9.52 -28.66 -0.29
C GLY A 17 9.36 -27.33 -1.02
N ILE A 18 8.12 -26.95 -1.37
CA ILE A 18 7.80 -25.66 -2.01
C ILE A 18 8.03 -24.54 -0.99
N VAL A 19 8.90 -23.57 -1.33
CA VAL A 19 9.10 -22.36 -0.53
C VAL A 19 8.10 -21.29 -1.01
N PRO A 20 7.02 -20.99 -0.25
CA PRO A 20 6.01 -20.04 -0.69
C PRO A 20 6.54 -18.61 -0.76
N PHE A 21 5.98 -17.80 -1.67
CA PHE A 21 6.23 -16.36 -1.73
C PHE A 21 5.33 -15.63 -0.73
N LEU A 22 5.83 -15.47 0.50
CA LEU A 22 5.04 -14.96 1.62
C LEU A 22 5.06 -13.44 1.73
N GLY A 23 3.88 -12.84 1.88
CA GLY A 23 3.70 -11.45 2.25
C GLY A 23 3.35 -11.27 3.72
N CYS A 24 3.35 -10.02 4.19
CA CYS A 24 2.83 -9.69 5.51
C CYS A 24 2.02 -8.39 5.51
N ALA A 25 1.10 -8.23 6.45
CA ALA A 25 0.38 -6.98 6.66
C ALA A 25 1.21 -5.94 7.44
N SER A 26 1.07 -4.67 7.07
CA SER A 26 1.60 -3.50 7.80
C SER A 26 0.60 -2.35 7.81
N ASN A 27 0.74 -1.42 8.75
CA ASN A 27 -0.17 -0.27 8.86
C ASN A 27 0.61 1.02 9.16
N PRO A 28 0.74 1.95 8.20
CA PRO A 28 1.40 3.24 8.41
C PRO A 28 0.75 4.13 9.48
N PHE A 29 -0.54 3.94 9.74
CA PHE A 29 -1.33 4.77 10.66
C PHE A 29 -1.29 4.27 12.12
N SER A 30 -0.53 3.21 12.40
CA SER A 30 -0.38 2.72 13.78
C SER A 30 0.45 3.68 14.62
N THR A 31 -0.06 4.03 15.79
CA THR A 31 0.62 4.87 16.77
C THR A 31 1.10 4.03 17.97
N PRO A 32 2.34 4.23 18.45
CA PRO A 32 3.38 5.07 17.87
C PRO A 32 3.98 4.49 16.56
N MET A 33 4.40 5.36 15.66
CA MET A 33 4.83 5.01 14.29
C MET A 33 6.03 4.04 14.29
N GLU A 34 6.95 4.23 15.23
CA GLU A 34 8.18 3.45 15.40
C GLU A 34 7.87 1.96 15.66
N VAL A 35 6.78 1.68 16.37
CA VAL A 35 6.33 0.30 16.63
C VAL A 35 5.87 -0.36 15.33
N SER A 36 5.19 0.39 14.44
CA SER A 36 4.79 -0.11 13.12
C SER A 36 6.01 -0.46 12.27
N VAL A 37 6.97 0.47 12.18
CA VAL A 37 8.21 0.30 11.43
C VAL A 37 9.01 -0.90 11.95
N GLN A 38 9.22 -0.98 13.27
CA GLN A 38 9.96 -2.08 13.90
C GLN A 38 9.29 -3.43 13.65
N ARG A 39 7.96 -3.52 13.78
CA ARG A 39 7.21 -4.75 13.48
C ARG A 39 7.41 -5.19 12.04
N LEU A 40 7.39 -4.27 11.09
CA LEU A 40 7.62 -4.61 9.69
C LEU A 40 9.06 -5.09 9.44
N HIS A 41 10.07 -4.47 10.05
CA HIS A 41 11.44 -4.97 9.98
C HIS A 41 11.57 -6.39 10.54
N ASN A 42 10.93 -6.67 11.69
CA ASN A 42 10.93 -8.01 12.29
C ASN A 42 10.27 -9.04 11.35
N LYS A 43 9.13 -8.69 10.73
CA LYS A 43 8.44 -9.56 9.76
C LYS A 43 9.29 -9.82 8.51
N ARG A 44 9.98 -8.80 7.98
CA ARG A 44 10.92 -8.95 6.85
C ARG A 44 12.11 -9.81 7.22
N HIS A 45 12.68 -9.61 8.41
CA HIS A 45 13.76 -10.44 8.93
C HIS A 45 13.35 -11.91 9.06
N ALA A 46 12.12 -12.15 9.54
CA ALA A 46 11.51 -13.49 9.62
C ALA A 46 11.22 -14.12 8.25
N GLY A 47 11.27 -13.36 7.16
CA GLY A 47 11.18 -13.87 5.79
C GLY A 47 10.00 -13.37 4.96
N ALA A 48 9.26 -12.34 5.38
CA ALA A 48 8.29 -11.70 4.50
C ALA A 48 8.98 -11.07 3.28
N ARG A 49 8.50 -11.39 2.08
CA ARG A 49 9.07 -10.98 0.79
C ARG A 49 8.36 -9.78 0.16
N PHE A 50 7.19 -9.44 0.65
CA PHE A 50 6.50 -8.18 0.39
C PHE A 50 5.65 -7.81 1.59
N SER A 51 5.25 -6.55 1.67
CA SER A 51 4.32 -6.10 2.70
C SER A 51 3.15 -5.37 2.06
N GLN A 52 1.94 -5.84 2.31
CA GLN A 52 0.73 -5.15 1.90
C GLN A 52 0.30 -4.23 3.04
N ASN A 53 0.19 -2.92 2.77
CA ASN A 53 -0.31 -2.00 3.79
C ASN A 53 -1.84 -2.06 3.86
N GLN A 54 -2.36 -1.68 5.03
CA GLN A 54 -3.76 -1.29 5.18
C GLN A 54 -4.13 -0.15 4.20
N ALA A 55 -5.43 0.12 4.04
CA ALA A 55 -5.96 1.22 3.24
C ALA A 55 -5.24 2.55 3.54
N ILE A 56 -4.68 3.16 2.50
CA ILE A 56 -4.06 4.48 2.57
C ILE A 56 -5.10 5.52 2.17
N THR A 57 -5.31 6.48 3.06
CA THR A 57 -6.22 7.62 2.82
C THR A 57 -5.49 8.96 2.88
N ASN A 58 -4.23 8.97 3.31
CA ASN A 58 -3.39 10.16 3.42
C ASN A 58 -1.95 9.82 2.99
N VAL A 59 -1.49 10.45 1.90
CA VAL A 59 -0.14 10.24 1.33
C VAL A 59 0.95 10.77 2.25
N GLY A 60 0.73 11.90 2.94
CA GLY A 60 1.73 12.51 3.82
C GLY A 60 2.11 11.60 5.00
N ILE A 61 1.12 10.98 5.66
CA ILE A 61 1.36 10.02 6.73
C ILE A 61 2.09 8.79 6.20
N TYR A 62 1.69 8.27 5.04
CA TYR A 62 2.39 7.18 4.38
C TYR A 62 3.86 7.53 4.06
N ALA A 63 4.11 8.73 3.52
CA ALA A 63 5.43 9.20 3.13
C ALA A 63 6.36 9.32 4.34
N ALA A 64 5.88 9.90 5.44
CA ALA A 64 6.64 9.98 6.69
C ALA A 64 6.98 8.59 7.24
N TRP A 65 6.00 7.69 7.29
CA TRP A 65 6.22 6.30 7.73
C TRP A 65 7.20 5.55 6.81
N TYR A 66 7.08 5.71 5.50
CA TYR A 66 7.95 5.04 4.54
C TYR A 66 9.38 5.56 4.60
N LYS A 67 9.56 6.88 4.82
CA LYS A 67 10.87 7.48 5.05
C LYS A 67 11.57 6.84 6.26
N GLU A 68 10.87 6.71 7.39
CA GLU A 68 11.43 6.05 8.57
C GLU A 68 11.69 4.56 8.34
N LEU A 69 10.80 3.85 7.61
CA LEU A 69 11.02 2.46 7.21
C LEU A 69 12.28 2.27 6.36
N ARG A 70 12.68 3.29 5.59
CA ARG A 70 13.82 3.25 4.67
C ARG A 70 15.10 3.81 5.25
N ARG A 71 15.06 4.45 6.42
CA ARG A 71 16.21 5.09 7.04
C ARG A 71 17.36 4.09 7.26
N GLY A 72 18.49 4.32 6.60
CA GLY A 72 19.66 3.43 6.62
C GLY A 72 19.51 2.16 5.77
N ARG A 73 18.49 2.12 4.90
CA ARG A 73 18.13 1.00 4.01
C ARG A 73 17.76 1.48 2.62
N GLU A 74 18.24 2.65 2.21
CA GLU A 74 17.85 3.36 0.99
C GLU A 74 18.13 2.56 -0.29
N ASN A 75 19.13 1.66 -0.25
CA ASN A 75 19.53 0.79 -1.36
C ASN A 75 18.82 -0.59 -1.38
N GLU A 76 18.03 -0.93 -0.36
CA GLU A 76 17.31 -2.23 -0.35
C GLU A 76 16.16 -2.22 -1.37
N PRO A 77 15.69 -3.37 -1.87
CA PRO A 77 14.51 -3.42 -2.74
C PRO A 77 13.27 -2.74 -2.14
N ARG A 78 12.44 -2.12 -2.97
CA ARG A 78 11.10 -1.63 -2.58
C ARG A 78 10.18 -2.84 -2.46
N LEU A 79 9.61 -3.08 -1.28
CA LEU A 79 8.81 -4.28 -0.98
C LEU A 79 7.39 -3.96 -0.48
N THR A 80 7.04 -2.68 -0.39
CA THR A 80 5.76 -2.24 0.17
C THR A 80 4.73 -2.01 -0.93
N ILE A 81 3.54 -2.59 -0.76
CA ILE A 81 2.40 -2.51 -1.66
C ILE A 81 1.23 -1.87 -0.89
N PRO A 82 0.99 -0.56 -1.03
CA PRO A 82 -0.08 0.10 -0.31
C PRO A 82 -1.45 -0.22 -0.89
N SER A 83 -2.46 -0.32 -0.02
CA SER A 83 -3.83 -0.57 -0.46
C SER A 83 -4.54 0.76 -0.76
N VAL A 84 -5.14 0.89 -1.93
CA VAL A 84 -5.89 2.07 -2.40
C VAL A 84 -7.37 1.70 -2.44
N PRO A 85 -8.23 2.33 -1.63
CA PRO A 85 -9.66 2.06 -1.64
C PRO A 85 -10.35 2.78 -2.80
N LEU A 86 -11.12 2.06 -3.61
CA LEU A 86 -12.00 2.63 -4.63
C LEU A 86 -13.41 2.73 -4.07
N ILE A 87 -13.79 3.92 -3.61
CA ILE A 87 -15.09 4.18 -2.99
C ILE A 87 -16.11 4.54 -4.07
N GLY A 88 -17.14 3.71 -4.23
CA GLY A 88 -18.25 4.00 -5.16
C GLY A 88 -19.62 4.12 -4.51
N SER A 89 -19.72 3.93 -3.20
CA SER A 89 -20.98 4.17 -2.49
C SER A 89 -20.75 4.70 -1.08
N ARG A 90 -21.64 5.56 -0.60
CA ARG A 90 -21.64 6.09 0.77
C ARG A 90 -21.72 4.97 1.82
N ARG A 91 -22.48 3.91 1.53
CA ARG A 91 -22.55 2.72 2.40
C ARG A 91 -21.19 2.01 2.52
N ALA A 92 -20.45 1.88 1.43
CA ALA A 92 -19.13 1.25 1.47
C ALA A 92 -18.09 2.16 2.13
N PHE A 93 -18.22 3.48 1.98
CA PHE A 93 -17.46 4.45 2.77
C PHE A 93 -17.71 4.31 4.27
N ASP A 94 -18.97 4.17 4.71
CA ASP A 94 -19.29 3.93 6.13
C ASP A 94 -18.63 2.66 6.67
N ILE A 95 -18.52 1.62 5.83
CA ILE A 95 -17.80 0.39 6.18
C ILE A 95 -16.31 0.69 6.34
N LEU A 96 -15.68 1.39 5.39
CA LEU A 96 -14.27 1.79 5.48
C LEU A 96 -13.99 2.55 6.79
N CYS A 97 -14.84 3.50 7.15
CA CYS A 97 -14.74 4.29 8.39
C CYS A 97 -14.80 3.44 9.67
N ARG A 98 -15.42 2.26 9.62
CA ARG A 98 -15.56 1.34 10.75
C ARG A 98 -14.52 0.23 10.75
N LEU A 99 -13.68 0.12 9.70
CA LEU A 99 -12.67 -0.92 9.63
C LEU A 99 -11.60 -0.72 10.71
N PRO A 100 -11.33 -1.73 11.55
CA PRO A 100 -10.34 -1.62 12.61
C PRO A 100 -8.95 -1.24 12.08
N GLY A 101 -8.38 -0.20 12.67
CA GLY A 101 -7.03 0.28 12.33
C GLY A 101 -6.94 1.03 11.00
N VAL A 102 -8.07 1.35 10.34
CA VAL A 102 -8.10 2.28 9.21
C VAL A 102 -8.25 3.70 9.74
N PHE A 103 -7.33 4.57 9.32
CA PHE A 103 -7.53 6.01 9.42
C PHE A 103 -8.21 6.49 8.14
N VAL A 104 -9.26 7.28 8.26
CA VAL A 104 -9.94 7.90 7.13
C VAL A 104 -9.64 9.39 7.14
N ASP A 105 -9.01 9.87 6.07
CA ASP A 105 -8.66 11.28 5.95
C ASP A 105 -9.90 12.16 5.80
N PRO A 106 -9.96 13.34 6.46
CA PRO A 106 -11.09 14.27 6.34
C PRO A 106 -11.40 14.71 4.91
N SER A 107 -10.43 14.70 3.99
CA SER A 107 -10.68 14.98 2.57
C SER A 107 -11.66 13.99 1.95
N LEU A 108 -11.59 12.71 2.33
CA LEU A 108 -12.50 11.69 1.79
C LEU A 108 -13.93 11.89 2.31
N HIS A 109 -14.10 12.38 3.54
CA HIS A 109 -15.43 12.79 4.04
C HIS A 109 -16.03 13.91 3.18
N LYS A 110 -15.24 14.93 2.85
CA LYS A 110 -15.70 16.04 2.00
C LYS A 110 -16.07 15.59 0.59
N ILE A 111 -15.29 14.69 0.01
CA ILE A 111 -15.61 14.09 -1.30
C ILE A 111 -16.96 13.39 -1.24
N MET A 112 -17.23 12.65 -0.16
CA MET A 112 -18.51 11.98 -0.01
C MET A 112 -19.66 12.98 0.04
N GLU A 113 -19.50 14.23 0.48
CA GLU A 113 -20.60 15.21 0.52
C GLU A 113 -20.99 15.77 -0.85
N SER A 114 -20.17 15.58 -1.88
CA SER A 114 -20.45 16.07 -3.24
C SER A 114 -21.54 15.26 -3.98
N ASP A 115 -22.12 15.89 -5.02
CA ASP A 115 -23.09 15.24 -5.91
C ASP A 115 -22.40 14.19 -6.82
N ASP A 116 -21.24 14.54 -7.38
CA ASP A 116 -20.44 13.68 -8.27
C ASP A 116 -19.39 12.83 -7.52
N PHE A 117 -19.69 12.44 -6.27
CA PHE A 117 -18.72 11.82 -5.35
C PHE A 117 -17.99 10.60 -5.90
N GLN A 118 -18.57 9.86 -6.86
CA GLN A 118 -17.92 8.69 -7.47
C GLN A 118 -16.73 9.09 -8.35
N LEU A 119 -16.86 10.15 -9.13
CA LEU A 119 -15.79 10.67 -9.98
C LEU A 119 -14.71 11.35 -9.14
N ASP A 120 -15.13 12.14 -8.14
CA ASP A 120 -14.19 12.77 -7.20
C ASP A 120 -13.43 11.72 -6.37
N ALA A 121 -14.09 10.64 -5.96
CA ALA A 121 -13.45 9.53 -5.25
C ALA A 121 -12.49 8.74 -6.16
N LEU A 122 -12.80 8.59 -7.45
CA LEU A 122 -11.90 7.98 -8.42
C LEU A 122 -10.64 8.84 -8.61
N GLN A 123 -10.81 10.15 -8.77
CA GLN A 123 -9.69 11.09 -8.90
C GLN A 123 -8.82 11.09 -7.63
N TRP A 124 -9.45 11.11 -6.45
CA TRP A 124 -8.76 10.95 -5.18
C TRP A 124 -7.98 9.63 -5.09
N ALA A 125 -8.54 8.52 -5.56
CA ALA A 125 -7.83 7.23 -5.57
C ALA A 125 -6.59 7.27 -6.48
N PHE A 126 -6.64 7.97 -7.61
CA PHE A 126 -5.45 8.20 -8.43
C PHE A 126 -4.39 9.01 -7.68
N GLU A 127 -4.78 10.09 -6.99
CA GLU A 127 -3.87 10.92 -6.21
C GLU A 127 -3.18 10.13 -5.10
N ILE A 128 -3.92 9.28 -4.38
CA ILE A 128 -3.33 8.36 -3.40
C ILE A 128 -2.34 7.42 -4.09
N ALA A 129 -2.73 6.78 -5.19
CA ALA A 129 -1.92 5.77 -5.87
C ALA A 129 -0.62 6.35 -6.46
N GLU A 130 -0.70 7.54 -7.05
CA GLU A 130 0.46 8.27 -7.56
C GLU A 130 1.37 8.71 -6.42
N GLY A 131 0.80 9.31 -5.37
CA GLY A 131 1.56 9.79 -4.22
C GLY A 131 2.31 8.68 -3.52
N VAL A 132 1.67 7.54 -3.23
CA VAL A 132 2.39 6.42 -2.60
C VAL A 132 3.47 5.83 -3.53
N THR A 133 3.26 5.87 -4.85
CA THR A 133 4.24 5.42 -5.85
C THR A 133 5.47 6.31 -5.88
N GLU A 134 5.27 7.63 -5.85
CA GLU A 134 6.34 8.63 -5.72
C GLU A 134 7.16 8.40 -4.45
N TYR A 135 6.49 8.11 -3.32
CA TYR A 135 7.16 7.79 -2.06
C TYR A 135 7.61 6.33 -1.93
N GLY A 136 7.83 5.62 -3.04
CA GLY A 136 8.59 4.38 -3.03
C GLY A 136 7.77 3.10 -2.89
N ALA A 137 6.45 3.13 -3.09
CA ALA A 137 5.67 1.91 -3.26
C ALA A 137 6.23 1.07 -4.42
N ALA A 138 6.26 -0.25 -4.24
CA ALA A 138 6.61 -1.21 -5.29
C ALA A 138 5.47 -1.39 -6.31
N GLY A 139 4.24 -1.11 -5.88
CA GLY A 139 3.01 -1.17 -6.64
C GLY A 139 1.84 -0.84 -5.72
N VAL A 140 0.61 -0.94 -6.20
CA VAL A 140 -0.60 -0.68 -5.40
C VAL A 140 -1.51 -1.90 -5.40
N HIS A 141 -2.24 -2.10 -4.31
CA HIS A 141 -3.30 -3.10 -4.19
C HIS A 141 -4.66 -2.38 -4.17
N VAL A 142 -5.54 -2.72 -5.10
CA VAL A 142 -6.85 -2.06 -5.21
C VAL A 142 -7.86 -2.75 -4.32
N MET A 143 -8.52 -1.99 -3.43
CA MET A 143 -9.64 -2.48 -2.62
C MET A 143 -10.94 -1.90 -3.16
N ASN A 144 -11.79 -2.73 -3.75
CA ASN A 144 -13.07 -2.26 -4.25
C ASN A 144 -14.09 -2.06 -3.12
N PHE A 145 -14.54 -0.82 -2.92
CA PHE A 145 -15.60 -0.42 -2.00
C PHE A 145 -16.82 0.09 -2.80
N GLY A 146 -17.33 -0.78 -3.66
CA GLY A 146 -18.56 -0.52 -4.42
C GLY A 146 -18.39 0.45 -5.59
N MET A 147 -17.17 0.63 -6.10
CA MET A 147 -16.91 1.38 -7.34
C MET A 147 -17.60 0.69 -8.53
N PRO A 148 -18.27 1.43 -9.43
CA PRO A 148 -18.83 0.88 -10.66
C PRO A 148 -17.74 0.22 -11.53
N PRO A 149 -18.06 -0.89 -12.25
CA PRO A 149 -17.09 -1.60 -13.08
C PRO A 149 -16.36 -0.72 -14.10
N ASP A 150 -17.06 0.23 -14.72
CA ASP A 150 -16.48 1.11 -15.74
C ASP A 150 -15.39 2.02 -15.14
N LEU A 151 -15.63 2.58 -13.96
CA LEU A 151 -14.65 3.41 -13.23
C LEU A 151 -13.49 2.59 -12.67
N ILE A 152 -13.72 1.33 -12.28
CA ILE A 152 -12.63 0.40 -11.94
C ILE A 152 -11.76 0.14 -13.17
N GLY A 153 -12.38 -0.13 -14.32
CA GLY A 153 -11.69 -0.32 -15.59
C GLY A 153 -10.84 0.90 -15.96
N GLU A 154 -11.41 2.09 -15.80
CA GLU A 154 -10.69 3.35 -15.99
C GLU A 154 -9.46 3.45 -15.08
N PHE A 155 -9.61 3.20 -13.78
CA PHE A 155 -8.50 3.21 -12.83
C PHE A 155 -7.38 2.25 -13.26
N LEU A 156 -7.73 0.99 -13.53
CA LEU A 156 -6.75 -0.06 -13.85
C LEU A 156 -6.02 0.21 -15.17
N ASN A 157 -6.70 0.77 -16.17
CA ASN A 157 -6.12 1.09 -17.46
C ASN A 157 -5.13 2.26 -17.38
N GLN A 158 -5.44 3.28 -16.58
CA GLN A 158 -4.63 4.50 -16.50
C GLN A 158 -3.52 4.42 -15.42
N ILE A 159 -3.71 3.66 -14.34
CA ILE A 159 -2.78 3.73 -13.19
C ILE A 159 -1.36 3.30 -13.56
N ARG A 160 -1.18 2.43 -14.55
CA ARG A 160 0.15 2.02 -15.01
C ARG A 160 0.97 3.20 -15.53
N SER A 161 0.42 3.98 -16.48
CA SER A 161 1.14 5.13 -17.06
C SER A 161 1.32 6.24 -16.03
N ARG A 162 0.29 6.53 -15.22
CA ARG A 162 0.36 7.51 -14.13
C ARG A 162 1.43 7.15 -13.10
N ALA A 163 1.56 5.86 -12.76
CA ALA A 163 2.61 5.38 -11.86
C ALA A 163 4.02 5.57 -12.45
N ASP A 164 4.20 5.42 -13.77
CA ASP A 164 5.49 5.66 -14.41
C ASP A 164 5.90 7.14 -14.33
N TYR A 165 4.95 8.07 -14.55
CA TYR A 165 5.18 9.50 -14.33
C TYR A 165 5.48 9.82 -12.85
N ALA A 166 4.74 9.22 -11.90
CA ALA A 166 4.99 9.39 -10.47
C ALA A 166 6.39 8.92 -10.06
N ARG A 167 6.88 7.79 -10.61
CA ARG A 167 8.25 7.30 -10.36
C ARG A 167 9.31 8.26 -10.91
N ALA A 168 9.07 8.87 -12.07
CA ALA A 168 10.00 9.84 -12.64
C ALA A 168 10.17 11.07 -11.72
N ARG A 169 9.09 11.54 -11.09
CA ARG A 169 9.11 12.63 -10.09
C ARG A 169 9.88 12.29 -8.81
N SER A 170 9.94 11.01 -8.42
CA SER A 170 10.69 10.59 -7.22
C SER A 170 12.22 10.66 -7.36
N ASN A 171 12.72 10.69 -8.59
CA ASN A 171 14.16 10.67 -8.90
C ASN A 171 14.72 12.05 -9.27
N SER A 172 13.88 13.10 -9.25
CA SER A 172 14.27 14.52 -9.43
C SER A 172 14.40 15.20 -8.08
#